data_AF-A0A7S1HKD8-F1
#
_entry.id   AF-A0A7S1HKD8-F1
#
_cell.length_a   1.000
_cell.length_b   1.000
_cell.length_c   1.000
_cell.angle_alpha   90.00
_cell.angle_beta   90.00
_cell.angle_gamma   90.00
#
_symmetry.space_group_name_H-M   'P 1'
#
loop_
_entity.id
_entity.type
_entity.pdbx_description
1 polymer ?
#
loop_
_entity_poly.entity_id
_entity_poly.type
_entity_poly.pdbx_seq_one_letter_code
_entity_poly.pdbx_strand_id
1 'polypeptide(L)'
;FHHGLLGHLLKSRAALNHILYNRLSDEIGGRASYELEFPNGGVAVVMGNLIAQSSTTENPHVISFGAEGASWPQQALYLVNNTLVDQKPSGGIWLRVTPPQTEVMLANNLLVGAPKLAAEGHWTRRANFSADWDEFVRAARDDYRLKPGSSL
;
A
#
# COMPACT_ATOMS: atom_id res chain seq x y z
N PHE A 1 -3.43 5.76 11.11
CA PHE A 1 -4.51 6.64 10.63
C PHE A 1 -5.68 5.77 10.20
N HIS A 2 -6.92 6.19 10.48
CA HIS A 2 -8.13 5.46 10.11
C HIS A 2 -9.27 6.39 9.71
N HIS A 3 -10.23 5.87 8.94
CA HIS A 3 -11.45 6.57 8.53
C HIS A 3 -11.21 7.90 7.77
N GLY A 4 -10.55 7.84 6.62
CA GLY A 4 -10.40 9.02 5.76
C GLY A 4 -11.72 9.38 5.07
N LEU A 5 -12.15 10.65 5.18
CA LEU A 5 -13.30 11.17 4.44
C LEU A 5 -12.79 12.10 3.33
N LEU A 6 -12.93 11.68 2.06
CA LEU A 6 -12.62 12.51 0.87
C LEU A 6 -11.16 13.01 0.81
N GLY A 7 -10.24 12.36 1.55
CA GLY A 7 -8.84 12.75 1.70
C GLY A 7 -7.91 11.54 1.77
N HIS A 8 -6.65 11.79 2.11
CA HIS A 8 -5.62 10.74 2.18
C HIS A 8 -5.44 10.30 3.64
N LEU A 9 -5.13 9.03 3.90
CA LEU A 9 -4.69 8.67 5.26
C LEU A 9 -3.32 9.30 5.56
N LEU A 10 -2.44 9.38 4.55
CA LEU A 10 -1.20 10.15 4.62
C LEU A 10 -0.81 10.68 3.23
N LYS A 11 -0.48 11.98 3.18
CA LYS A 11 0.08 12.66 2.00
C LYS A 11 1.36 13.39 2.39
N SER A 12 2.46 13.18 1.68
CA SER A 12 3.74 13.87 1.93
C SER A 12 4.45 14.29 0.65
N ARG A 13 4.96 15.53 0.64
CA ARG A 13 5.77 16.08 -0.47
C ARG A 13 7.28 16.12 -0.18
N ALA A 14 7.71 15.51 0.94
CA ALA A 14 9.11 15.53 1.36
C ALA A 14 10.01 14.72 0.41
N ALA A 15 11.28 15.12 0.31
CA ALA A 15 12.29 14.42 -0.50
C ALA A 15 12.66 13.04 0.07
N LEU A 16 12.51 12.85 1.38
CA LEU A 16 12.75 11.59 2.07
C LEU A 16 11.59 11.32 3.03
N ASN A 17 11.03 10.11 2.96
CA ASN A 17 9.90 9.67 3.78
C ASN A 17 10.23 8.31 4.40
N HIS A 18 10.09 8.21 5.71
CA HIS A 18 10.15 6.96 6.45
C HIS A 18 8.78 6.68 7.06
N ILE A 19 8.03 5.77 6.46
CA ILE A 19 6.74 5.31 6.95
C ILE A 19 6.96 3.91 7.50
N LEU A 20 7.24 3.82 8.80
CA LEU A 20 7.71 2.59 9.44
C LEU A 20 6.76 2.15 10.54
N TYR A 21 6.37 0.88 10.53
CA TYR A 21 5.65 0.22 11.62
C TYR A 21 4.30 0.86 12.01
N ASN A 22 3.54 1.34 11.02
CA ASN A 22 2.25 1.99 11.22
C ASN A 22 1.07 1.09 10.83
N ARG A 23 -0.11 1.46 11.32
CA ARG A 23 -1.42 1.02 10.80
C ARG A 23 -2.09 2.17 10.05
N LEU A 24 -2.38 1.95 8.78
CA LEU A 24 -2.95 2.88 7.80
C LEU A 24 -4.15 2.21 7.14
N SER A 25 -5.26 2.13 7.87
CA SER A 25 -6.44 1.36 7.48
C SER A 25 -7.66 2.26 7.36
N ASP A 26 -8.28 2.34 6.18
CA ASP A 26 -9.44 3.20 5.97
C ASP A 26 -10.70 2.67 6.69
N GLU A 27 -10.71 1.36 7.00
CA GLU A 27 -11.70 0.66 7.82
C GLU A 27 -13.14 0.72 7.27
N ILE A 28 -14.09 0.11 7.98
CA ILE A 28 -15.47 -0.03 7.51
C ILE A 28 -16.11 1.35 7.33
N GLY A 29 -16.60 1.64 6.13
CA GLY A 29 -17.21 2.93 5.80
C GLY A 29 -16.22 4.03 5.41
N GLY A 30 -14.92 3.73 5.40
CA GLY A 30 -13.87 4.61 4.89
C GLY A 30 -14.05 4.94 3.40
N ARG A 31 -13.68 6.16 3.03
CA ARG A 31 -13.77 6.69 1.66
C ARG A 31 -12.54 7.53 1.31
N ALA A 32 -11.35 7.07 1.74
CA ALA A 32 -10.09 7.73 1.42
C ALA A 32 -9.85 7.78 -0.10
N SER A 33 -9.15 8.80 -0.57
CA SER A 33 -8.70 8.88 -1.97
C SER A 33 -7.45 8.04 -2.20
N TYR A 34 -6.54 7.97 -1.22
CA TYR A 34 -5.43 7.00 -1.18
C TYR A 34 -5.08 6.75 0.28
N GLU A 35 -4.62 5.55 0.61
CA GLU A 35 -4.05 5.24 1.92
C GLU A 35 -2.68 5.89 2.07
N LEU A 36 -1.89 5.92 0.99
CA LEU A 36 -0.61 6.63 0.96
C LEU A 36 -0.42 7.39 -0.34
N GLU A 37 0.03 8.64 -0.22
CA GLU A 37 0.41 9.43 -1.38
C GLU A 37 1.70 10.22 -1.17
N PHE A 38 2.59 10.14 -2.17
CA PHE A 38 3.82 10.91 -2.28
C PHE A 38 3.77 11.77 -3.56
N PRO A 39 3.10 12.93 -3.56
CA PRO A 39 2.74 13.62 -4.81
C PRO A 39 3.93 14.03 -5.67
N ASN A 40 5.03 14.43 -5.06
CA ASN A 40 6.27 14.84 -5.74
C ASN A 40 7.35 13.74 -5.79
N GLY A 41 6.98 12.52 -5.39
CA GLY A 41 7.90 11.40 -5.27
C GLY A 41 9.00 11.68 -4.23
N GLY A 42 10.25 11.38 -4.57
CA GLY A 42 11.41 11.44 -3.67
C GLY A 42 11.95 10.06 -3.35
N VAL A 43 12.42 9.85 -2.12
CA VAL A 43 12.72 8.53 -1.58
C VAL A 43 11.68 8.21 -0.52
N ALA A 44 10.94 7.11 -0.69
CA ALA A 44 9.98 6.63 0.29
C ALA A 44 10.32 5.21 0.72
N VAL A 45 10.65 5.05 2.00
CA VAL A 45 10.78 3.74 2.65
C VAL A 45 9.50 3.48 3.44
N VAL A 46 8.71 2.55 2.96
CA VAL A 46 7.46 2.10 3.58
C VAL A 46 7.70 0.67 4.04
N MET A 47 7.88 0.50 5.35
CA MET A 47 8.29 -0.78 5.91
C MET A 47 7.50 -1.19 7.15
N GLY A 48 7.12 -2.47 7.20
CA GLY A 48 6.50 -3.04 8.41
C GLY A 48 5.10 -2.49 8.69
N ASN A 49 4.42 -1.89 7.72
CA ASN A 49 3.11 -1.28 7.92
C ASN A 49 1.99 -2.27 7.58
N LEU A 50 0.85 -2.08 8.25
CA LEU A 50 -0.45 -2.56 7.78
C LEU A 50 -1.13 -1.43 7.01
N ILE A 51 -1.39 -1.62 5.73
CA ILE A 51 -2.05 -0.64 4.85
C ILE A 51 -3.30 -1.30 4.29
N ALA A 52 -4.48 -0.74 4.55
CA ALA A 52 -5.74 -1.36 4.19
C ALA A 52 -6.72 -0.38 3.54
N GLN A 53 -7.15 -0.71 2.32
CA GLN A 53 -8.22 -0.01 1.63
C GLN A 53 -9.59 -0.56 2.05
N SER A 54 -10.57 0.33 2.22
CA SER A 54 -11.95 -0.01 2.58
C SER A 54 -12.74 -0.61 1.43
N SER A 55 -13.77 -1.40 1.77
CA SER A 55 -14.74 -1.91 0.80
C SER A 55 -15.55 -0.82 0.09
N THR A 56 -15.66 0.37 0.70
CA THR A 56 -16.38 1.54 0.18
C THR A 56 -15.49 2.60 -0.44
N THR A 57 -14.18 2.33 -0.58
CA THR A 57 -13.25 3.30 -1.16
C THR A 57 -13.59 3.60 -2.63
N GLU A 58 -13.56 4.89 -2.99
CA GLU A 58 -13.89 5.36 -4.34
C GLU A 58 -12.74 5.20 -5.33
N ASN A 59 -11.53 5.60 -4.92
CA ASN A 59 -10.35 5.49 -5.76
C ASN A 59 -9.75 4.09 -5.62
N PRO A 60 -9.64 3.30 -6.70
CA PRO A 60 -9.10 1.95 -6.61
C PRO A 60 -7.60 1.93 -6.28
N HIS A 61 -6.87 3.03 -6.38
CA HIS A 61 -5.44 3.06 -6.11
C HIS A 61 -5.12 3.18 -4.62
N VAL A 62 -4.33 2.24 -4.09
CA VAL A 62 -3.97 2.23 -2.65
C VAL A 62 -2.83 3.18 -2.32
N ILE A 63 -1.75 3.09 -3.11
CA ILE A 63 -0.54 3.90 -2.93
C ILE A 63 -0.24 4.64 -4.23
N SER A 64 -0.01 5.95 -4.12
CA SER A 64 0.34 6.82 -5.25
C SER A 64 1.69 7.49 -5.05
N PHE A 65 2.52 7.49 -6.08
CA PHE A 65 3.87 8.03 -6.06
C PHE A 65 4.13 8.89 -7.30
N GLY A 66 4.51 10.14 -7.07
CA GLY A 66 4.90 11.15 -8.07
C GLY A 66 3.76 11.71 -8.93
N ALA A 67 2.50 11.40 -8.62
CA ALA A 67 1.34 11.73 -9.46
C ALA A 67 1.11 13.23 -9.72
N GLU A 68 1.65 14.13 -8.89
CA GLU A 68 1.55 15.59 -9.06
C GLU A 68 2.85 16.22 -9.60
N GLY A 69 3.73 15.42 -10.20
CA GLY A 69 4.99 15.89 -10.76
C GLY A 69 6.16 15.59 -9.84
N ALA A 70 6.86 14.51 -10.15
CA ALA A 70 8.11 14.15 -9.51
C ALA A 70 9.16 15.24 -9.70
N SER A 71 9.62 15.85 -8.59
CA SER A 71 10.51 17.02 -8.62
C SER A 71 11.87 16.77 -7.95
N TRP A 72 11.97 15.71 -7.14
CA TRP A 72 13.21 15.37 -6.46
C TRP A 72 14.20 14.64 -7.38
N PRO A 73 15.53 14.85 -7.23
CA PRO A 73 16.54 14.22 -8.08
C PRO A 73 16.52 12.69 -8.03
N GLN A 74 16.23 12.13 -6.87
CA GLN A 74 16.08 10.69 -6.68
C GLN A 74 14.60 10.32 -6.57
N GLN A 75 14.22 9.25 -7.28
CA GLN A 75 12.86 8.71 -7.30
C GLN A 75 12.93 7.22 -6.97
N ALA A 76 12.64 6.87 -5.72
CA ALA A 76 12.69 5.49 -5.24
C ALA A 76 11.56 5.19 -4.24
N LEU A 77 10.87 4.07 -4.44
CA LEU A 77 9.83 3.56 -3.56
C LEU A 77 10.18 2.15 -3.10
N TYR A 78 10.44 2.00 -1.79
CA TYR A 78 10.71 0.73 -1.14
C TYR A 78 9.48 0.32 -0.33
N LEU A 79 8.71 -0.65 -0.81
CA LEU A 79 7.65 -1.30 -0.05
C LEU A 79 8.18 -2.64 0.43
N VAL A 80 8.56 -2.70 1.70
CA VAL A 80 9.25 -3.87 2.26
C VAL A 80 8.58 -4.36 3.54
N ASN A 81 8.30 -5.66 3.65
CA ASN A 81 7.74 -6.24 4.88
C ASN A 81 6.39 -5.64 5.32
N ASN A 82 5.56 -5.15 4.40
CA ASN A 82 4.23 -4.63 4.72
C ASN A 82 3.15 -5.71 4.56
N THR A 83 2.04 -5.55 5.27
CA THR A 83 0.77 -6.21 4.95
C THR A 83 -0.12 -5.23 4.22
N LEU A 84 -0.38 -5.48 2.95
CA LEU A 84 -1.25 -4.69 2.10
C LEU A 84 -2.59 -5.42 1.97
N VAL A 85 -3.68 -4.73 2.31
CA VAL A 85 -5.04 -5.29 2.32
C VAL A 85 -5.96 -4.49 1.40
N ASP A 86 -6.68 -5.19 0.55
CA ASP A 86 -7.73 -4.62 -0.30
C ASP A 86 -9.05 -5.32 0.00
N GLN A 87 -9.97 -4.54 0.57
CA GLN A 87 -11.32 -4.99 0.88
C GLN A 87 -12.32 -4.59 -0.21
N LYS A 88 -11.89 -3.92 -1.30
CA LYS A 88 -12.75 -3.42 -2.36
C LYS A 88 -13.33 -4.59 -3.17
N PRO A 89 -14.66 -4.79 -3.22
CA PRO A 89 -15.25 -5.96 -3.89
C PRO A 89 -14.97 -6.05 -5.39
N SER A 90 -14.79 -4.91 -6.04
CA SER A 90 -14.45 -4.83 -7.48
C SER A 90 -12.94 -4.97 -7.75
N GLY A 91 -12.13 -5.11 -6.71
CA GLY A 91 -10.67 -5.08 -6.76
C GLY A 91 -10.11 -3.66 -6.84
N GLY A 92 -8.99 -3.46 -6.15
CA GLY A 92 -8.15 -2.27 -6.20
C GLY A 92 -6.94 -2.40 -7.13
N ILE A 93 -6.07 -1.41 -7.04
CA ILE A 93 -4.78 -1.31 -7.71
C ILE A 93 -3.78 -0.91 -6.63
N TRP A 94 -2.80 -1.76 -6.34
CA TRP A 94 -1.87 -1.50 -5.24
C TRP A 94 -1.07 -0.22 -5.42
N LEU A 95 -0.62 0.03 -6.65
CA LEU A 95 0.36 1.05 -6.92
C LEU A 95 0.04 1.83 -8.19
N ARG A 96 0.11 3.14 -8.06
CA ARG A 96 0.26 4.08 -9.17
C ARG A 96 1.61 4.78 -8.99
N VAL A 97 2.53 4.58 -9.94
CA VAL A 97 3.88 5.16 -9.88
C VAL A 97 4.15 5.95 -11.15
N THR A 98 4.63 7.17 -10.98
CA THR A 98 5.17 8.02 -12.05
C THR A 98 6.35 8.82 -11.49
N PRO A 99 7.42 9.06 -12.26
CA PRO A 99 7.63 8.65 -13.64
C PRO A 99 7.95 7.14 -13.77
N PRO A 100 7.81 6.54 -14.96
CA PRO A 100 8.06 5.10 -15.17
C PRO A 100 9.47 4.62 -14.78
N GLN A 101 10.45 5.54 -14.79
CA GLN A 101 11.84 5.27 -14.42
C GLN A 101 12.09 5.22 -12.90
N THR A 102 11.06 5.44 -12.08
CA THR A 102 11.16 5.35 -10.62
C THR A 102 11.65 3.97 -10.22
N GLU A 103 12.67 3.91 -9.35
CA GLU A 103 13.10 2.66 -8.74
C GLU A 103 12.00 2.16 -7.79
N VAL A 104 11.50 0.95 -8.00
CA VAL A 104 10.48 0.37 -7.11
C VAL A 104 10.95 -1.01 -6.66
N MET A 105 11.01 -1.20 -5.34
CA MET A 105 11.23 -2.49 -4.72
C MET A 105 10.01 -2.91 -3.91
N LEU A 106 9.46 -4.06 -4.28
CA LEU A 106 8.43 -4.78 -3.56
C LEU A 106 9.06 -6.05 -2.98
N ALA A 107 9.34 -6.06 -1.68
CA ALA A 107 9.98 -7.22 -1.06
C ALA A 107 9.26 -7.66 0.22
N ASN A 108 9.06 -8.98 0.38
CA ASN A 108 8.52 -9.56 1.63
C ASN A 108 7.16 -8.99 2.06
N ASN A 109 6.34 -8.48 1.13
CA ASN A 109 5.00 -8.01 1.48
C ASN A 109 4.00 -9.16 1.48
N LEU A 110 3.03 -9.11 2.40
CA LEU A 110 1.83 -9.91 2.36
C LEU A 110 0.74 -9.14 1.62
N LEU A 111 0.18 -9.73 0.58
CA LEU A 111 -0.87 -9.14 -0.26
C LEU A 111 -2.18 -9.87 0.01
N VAL A 112 -3.16 -9.17 0.58
CA VAL A 112 -4.45 -9.74 0.99
C VAL A 112 -5.55 -9.14 0.12
N GLY A 113 -6.35 -10.01 -0.51
CA GLY A 113 -7.41 -9.61 -1.45
C GLY A 113 -6.99 -9.71 -2.92
N ALA A 114 -7.79 -9.09 -3.81
CA ALA A 114 -7.61 -9.16 -5.28
C ALA A 114 -7.10 -7.89 -6.01
N PRO A 115 -6.31 -7.00 -5.42
CA PRO A 115 -5.81 -5.82 -6.10
C PRO A 115 -4.67 -6.15 -7.04
N LYS A 116 -4.59 -5.37 -8.11
CA LYS A 116 -3.65 -5.58 -9.20
C LYS A 116 -2.38 -4.78 -8.97
N LEU A 117 -1.22 -5.41 -9.18
CA LEU A 117 0.02 -4.68 -9.46
C LEU A 117 0.06 -4.38 -10.96
N ALA A 118 0.63 -3.23 -11.34
CA ALA A 118 0.85 -2.91 -12.75
C ALA A 118 1.71 -4.00 -13.40
N ALA A 119 1.28 -4.54 -14.54
CA ALA A 119 2.01 -5.62 -15.22
C ALA A 119 3.33 -5.14 -15.87
N GLU A 120 3.37 -3.88 -16.30
CA GLU A 120 4.47 -3.33 -17.10
C GLU A 120 5.51 -2.53 -16.29
N GLY A 121 5.30 -2.39 -14.97
CA GLY A 121 6.29 -1.75 -14.12
C GLY A 121 7.56 -2.60 -14.05
N HIS A 122 8.71 -2.04 -14.48
CA HIS A 122 10.03 -2.64 -14.31
C HIS A 122 10.47 -2.59 -12.83
N TRP A 123 9.70 -3.24 -11.97
CA TRP A 123 9.87 -3.20 -10.51
C TRP A 123 10.59 -4.46 -10.03
N THR A 124 11.48 -4.29 -9.06
CA THR A 124 12.06 -5.43 -8.36
C THR A 124 11.01 -6.05 -7.45
N ARG A 125 10.64 -7.31 -7.70
CA ARG A 125 9.67 -8.06 -6.88
C ARG A 125 10.35 -9.29 -6.31
N ARG A 126 10.36 -9.42 -4.99
CA ARG A 126 11.01 -10.55 -4.31
C ARG A 126 10.20 -11.01 -3.12
N ALA A 127 9.87 -12.31 -3.09
CA ALA A 127 9.23 -12.94 -1.94
C ALA A 127 7.99 -12.17 -1.41
N ASN A 128 7.16 -11.62 -2.30
CA ASN A 128 5.83 -11.15 -1.90
C ASN A 128 4.88 -12.35 -1.97
N PHE A 129 4.02 -12.48 -0.97
CA PHE A 129 3.11 -13.61 -0.86
C PHE A 129 1.68 -13.11 -0.92
N SER A 130 0.87 -13.78 -1.73
CA SER A 130 -0.58 -13.64 -1.63
C SER A 130 -1.05 -14.44 -0.43
N ALA A 131 -1.83 -13.83 0.44
CA ALA A 131 -2.37 -14.45 1.64
C ALA A 131 -3.89 -14.48 1.58
N ASP A 132 -4.47 -15.63 1.82
CA ASP A 132 -5.91 -15.76 2.03
C ASP A 132 -6.31 -15.22 3.42
N TRP A 133 -7.57 -14.81 3.55
CA TRP A 133 -8.10 -14.20 4.77
C TRP A 133 -8.00 -15.11 6.00
N ASP A 134 -7.97 -16.43 5.79
CA ASP A 134 -7.90 -17.44 6.84
C ASP A 134 -6.48 -17.71 7.33
N GLU A 135 -5.43 -17.17 6.71
CA GLU A 135 -4.05 -17.23 7.20
C GLU A 135 -3.82 -16.37 8.46
N PHE A 136 -4.77 -15.50 8.80
CA PHE A 136 -4.65 -14.53 9.88
C PHE A 136 -5.42 -14.93 11.14
N VAL A 137 -4.97 -14.43 12.29
CA VAL A 137 -5.61 -14.67 13.59
C VAL A 137 -7.08 -14.22 13.58
N ARG A 138 -7.37 -13.00 13.10
CA ARG A 138 -8.75 -12.48 13.09
C ARG A 138 -8.92 -11.30 12.12
N ALA A 139 -8.68 -11.53 10.82
CA ALA A 139 -8.72 -10.49 9.78
C ALA A 139 -10.03 -9.69 9.73
N ALA A 140 -11.18 -10.30 10.03
CA ALA A 140 -12.48 -9.60 10.09
C ALA A 140 -12.57 -8.52 11.20
N ARG A 141 -11.55 -8.42 12.07
CA ARG A 141 -11.38 -7.36 13.08
C ARG A 141 -10.02 -6.69 12.96
N ASP A 142 -9.48 -6.64 11.74
CA ASP A 142 -8.20 -6.04 11.37
C ASP A 142 -6.96 -6.60 12.09
N ASP A 143 -7.03 -7.84 12.59
CA ASP A 143 -5.88 -8.56 13.13
C ASP A 143 -5.24 -9.44 12.05
N TYR A 144 -4.31 -8.84 11.32
CA TYR A 144 -3.56 -9.47 10.23
C TYR A 144 -2.23 -10.08 10.66
N ARG A 145 -2.09 -10.44 11.95
CA ARG A 145 -0.99 -11.32 12.36
C ARG A 145 -1.26 -12.71 11.81
N LEU A 146 -0.23 -13.35 11.26
CA LEU A 146 -0.33 -14.74 10.81
C LEU A 146 -0.72 -15.64 11.98
N LYS A 147 -1.65 -16.56 11.75
CA LYS A 147 -2.06 -17.54 12.75
C LYS A 147 -0.91 -18.54 13.01
N PRO A 148 -0.83 -19.13 14.21
CA PRO A 148 0.07 -20.26 14.43
C PRO A 148 -0.19 -21.36 13.40
N GLY A 149 0.87 -21.85 12.76
CA GLY A 149 0.78 -22.87 11.70
C GLY A 149 0.35 -22.33 10.33
N SER A 150 0.36 -21.01 10.13
CA SER A 150 0.27 -20.42 8.79
C SER A 150 1.34 -21.02 7.86
N SER A 151 0.99 -21.14 6.58
CA SER A 151 1.89 -21.67 5.55
C SER A 151 2.89 -20.65 4.99
N LEU A 152 2.74 -19.38 5.41
CA LEU A 152 3.48 -18.21 4.95
C LEU A 152 4.64 -17.82 5.86
#